data_AF-A0A818MXX1-F1
#
_entry.id   AF-A0A818MXX1-F1
#
_cell.length_a   1.000
_cell.length_b   1.000
_cell.length_c   1.000
_cell.angle_alpha   90.00
_cell.angle_beta   90.00
_cell.angle_gamma   90.00
#
_symmetry.space_group_name_H-M   'P 1'
#
loop_
_entity.id
_entity.type
_entity.pdbx_description
1 polymer ?
#
loop_
_entity_poly.entity_id
_entity_poly.type
_entity_poly.pdbx_seq_one_letter_code
_entity_poly.pdbx_strand_id
1 'polypeptide(L)'
;MAGWLQNKHLNKYKYSPDGYFGSKCVTVVVTGDVSGAIQFEGYQVSNQCMALVKSEILLPTYDAPELGYIKDTSSEQYVPHVYFKEKDSYNNEIMKIARPLPLEYLIIDIPTGFPTMNAQIQSMFNDNCSIIKTPFCIENRTRTSELQDMDTLALYLQQFSEIDITQSKSTPYKARDILADLHLLRYLVVNDFFQFSMDQLNPLLDSLRTNDLSGVATWMKSDQWQTLLQLLQIKLPSLSASINQLTLTDSEEQSSTKWSCLQCTFLNDNSDSTCDICSLERNASS
;
A
#
# COMPACT_ATOMS: atom_id res chain seq x y z
N MET A 1 -12.03 18.91 -12.23
CA MET A 1 -11.49 17.57 -11.87
C MET A 1 -12.21 16.95 -10.68
N ALA A 2 -12.17 17.55 -9.48
CA ALA A 2 -12.77 16.96 -8.27
C ALA A 2 -14.26 16.59 -8.44
N GLY A 3 -15.09 17.47 -9.02
CA GLY A 3 -16.49 17.16 -9.31
C GLY A 3 -16.70 15.97 -10.26
N TRP A 4 -15.78 15.74 -11.20
CA TRP A 4 -15.83 14.56 -12.08
C TRP A 4 -15.50 13.28 -11.30
N LEU A 5 -14.47 13.30 -10.44
CA LEU A 5 -14.13 12.16 -9.58
C LEU A 5 -15.25 11.80 -8.60
N GLN A 6 -15.91 12.82 -8.03
CA GLN A 6 -17.06 12.61 -7.15
C GLN A 6 -18.26 12.03 -7.89
N ASN A 7 -18.55 12.49 -9.11
CA ASN A 7 -19.61 11.92 -9.95
C ASN A 7 -19.33 10.47 -10.35
N LYS A 8 -18.06 10.06 -10.47
CA LYS A 8 -17.67 8.67 -10.73
C LYS A 8 -17.86 7.76 -9.51
N HIS A 9 -17.77 8.32 -8.30
CA HIS A 9 -17.86 7.58 -7.03
C HIS A 9 -19.05 8.05 -6.19
N LEU A 10 -20.27 7.79 -6.68
CA LEU A 10 -21.50 8.17 -5.99
C LEU A 10 -21.68 7.42 -4.67
N ASN A 11 -22.15 8.13 -3.64
CA ASN A 11 -22.42 7.54 -2.34
C ASN A 11 -23.86 6.99 -2.28
N LYS A 12 -24.01 5.70 -1.96
CA LYS A 12 -25.32 5.06 -1.76
C LYS A 12 -26.00 5.63 -0.52
N TYR A 13 -27.25 6.06 -0.66
CA TYR A 13 -28.01 6.67 0.43
C TYR A 13 -29.49 6.30 0.36
N LYS A 14 -29.99 5.63 1.42
CA LYS A 14 -31.33 5.03 1.48
C LYS A 14 -32.47 6.04 1.38
N TYR A 15 -32.26 7.27 1.82
CA TYR A 15 -33.29 8.31 1.82
C TYR A 15 -33.22 9.22 0.58
N SER A 16 -32.33 8.92 -0.38
CA SER A 16 -32.33 9.61 -1.67
C SER A 16 -33.33 8.94 -2.61
N PRO A 17 -34.18 9.71 -3.33
CA PRO A 17 -35.07 9.15 -4.36
C PRO A 17 -34.33 8.32 -5.41
N ASP A 18 -33.12 8.75 -5.80
CA ASP A 18 -32.30 8.08 -6.81
C ASP A 18 -31.40 6.97 -6.22
N GLY A 19 -31.50 6.73 -4.91
CA GLY A 19 -30.64 5.78 -4.18
C GLY A 19 -29.20 6.24 -3.93
N TYR A 20 -28.82 7.43 -4.44
CA TYR A 20 -27.49 8.04 -4.26
C TYR A 20 -27.59 9.49 -3.81
N PHE A 21 -26.66 9.93 -2.95
CA PHE A 21 -26.56 11.32 -2.54
C PHE A 21 -25.10 11.74 -2.32
N GLY A 22 -24.64 12.69 -3.12
CA GLY A 22 -23.28 13.22 -3.09
C GLY A 22 -22.21 12.15 -3.32
N SER A 23 -21.02 12.41 -2.79
CA SER A 23 -19.87 11.50 -2.85
C SER A 23 -19.04 11.57 -1.57
N LYS A 24 -18.40 10.45 -1.22
CA LYS A 24 -17.37 10.39 -0.16
C LYS A 24 -15.95 10.52 -0.70
N CYS A 25 -15.80 10.73 -2.02
CA CYS A 25 -14.51 10.98 -2.63
C CYS A 25 -14.01 12.37 -2.19
N VAL A 26 -12.79 12.41 -1.66
CA VAL A 26 -12.11 13.61 -1.18
C VAL A 26 -10.94 13.94 -2.09
N THR A 27 -10.53 15.21 -2.12
CA THR A 27 -9.33 15.67 -2.82
C THR A 27 -8.40 16.30 -1.79
N VAL A 28 -7.12 15.92 -1.80
CA VAL A 28 -6.10 16.53 -0.94
C VAL A 28 -5.07 17.21 -1.81
N VAL A 29 -4.77 18.46 -1.50
CA VAL A 29 -3.71 19.25 -2.14
C VAL A 29 -2.55 19.32 -1.16
N VAL A 30 -1.35 18.98 -1.64
CA VAL A 30 -0.10 19.11 -0.88
C VAL A 30 0.61 20.36 -1.39
N THR A 31 0.74 21.36 -0.52
CA THR A 31 1.29 22.68 -0.87
C THR A 31 2.15 23.24 0.26
N GLY A 32 2.87 24.33 0.00
CA GLY A 32 3.61 25.06 1.03
C GLY A 32 2.71 26.03 1.78
N ASP A 33 2.81 26.06 3.10
CA ASP A 33 2.17 27.09 3.92
C ASP A 33 2.91 28.44 3.81
N VAL A 34 2.42 29.45 4.55
CA VAL A 34 3.02 30.80 4.57
C VAL A 34 4.47 30.79 5.10
N SER A 35 4.86 29.76 5.86
CA SER A 35 6.21 29.56 6.37
C SER A 35 7.11 28.73 5.44
N GLY A 36 6.56 28.20 4.34
CA GLY A 36 7.22 27.28 3.43
C GLY A 36 7.26 25.82 3.92
N ALA A 37 6.55 25.49 4.99
CA ALA A 37 6.39 24.12 5.46
C ALA A 37 5.37 23.36 4.60
N ILE A 38 5.55 22.04 4.47
CA ILE A 38 4.63 21.18 3.72
C ILE A 38 3.32 21.07 4.50
N GLN A 39 2.22 21.48 3.87
CA GLN A 39 0.88 21.42 4.41
C GLN A 39 -0.03 20.58 3.51
N PHE A 40 -0.99 19.89 4.15
CA PHE A 40 -2.05 19.15 3.50
C PHE A 40 -3.35 19.94 3.64
N GLU A 41 -4.04 20.16 2.52
CA GLU A 41 -5.33 20.85 2.48
C GLU A 41 -6.37 19.91 1.87
N GLY A 42 -7.40 19.60 2.65
CA GLY A 42 -8.47 18.68 2.26
C GLY A 42 -9.68 19.42 1.71
N TYR A 43 -10.21 18.93 0.60
CA TYR A 43 -11.37 19.51 -0.07
C TYR A 43 -12.36 18.47 -0.55
N GLN A 44 -13.63 18.88 -0.58
CA GLN A 44 -14.67 18.31 -1.41
C GLN A 44 -15.32 19.41 -2.25
N VAL A 45 -16.08 19.03 -3.28
CA VAL A 45 -16.96 19.98 -3.95
C VAL A 45 -18.41 19.72 -3.56
N SER A 46 -19.22 20.77 -3.63
CA SER A 46 -20.64 20.70 -3.30
C SER A 46 -21.41 19.83 -4.29
N ASN A 47 -22.56 19.32 -3.87
CA ASN A 47 -23.47 18.60 -4.77
C ASN A 47 -23.92 19.48 -5.96
N GLN A 48 -23.96 20.79 -5.77
CA GLN A 48 -24.24 21.74 -6.84
C GLN A 48 -23.11 21.73 -7.88
N CYS A 49 -21.85 21.79 -7.45
CA CYS A 49 -20.70 21.65 -8.33
C CYS A 49 -20.72 20.31 -9.09
N MET A 50 -21.04 19.21 -8.40
CA MET A 50 -21.21 17.91 -9.04
C MET A 50 -22.25 17.96 -10.16
N ALA A 51 -23.40 18.60 -9.94
CA ALA A 51 -24.45 18.75 -10.95
C ALA A 51 -24.01 19.64 -12.14
N LEU A 52 -23.31 20.74 -11.88
CA LEU A 52 -22.78 21.64 -12.91
C LEU A 52 -21.75 20.92 -13.80
N VAL A 53 -20.85 20.14 -13.20
CA VAL A 53 -19.84 19.34 -13.91
C VAL A 53 -20.48 18.18 -14.66
N LYS A 54 -21.46 17.49 -14.06
CA LYS A 54 -22.21 16.39 -14.71
C LYS A 54 -22.98 16.88 -15.94
N SER A 55 -23.48 18.11 -15.89
CA SER A 55 -24.17 18.75 -17.01
C SER A 55 -23.19 19.40 -18.00
N GLU A 56 -21.89 19.33 -17.77
CA GLU A 56 -20.85 19.90 -18.63
C GLU A 56 -21.00 21.42 -18.89
N ILE A 57 -21.61 22.16 -17.95
CA ILE A 57 -21.86 23.61 -18.10
C ILE A 57 -20.85 24.50 -17.38
N LEU A 58 -20.06 23.94 -16.46
CA LEU A 58 -19.00 24.65 -15.76
C LEU A 58 -17.67 24.53 -16.53
N LEU A 59 -17.15 25.65 -16.99
CA LEU A 59 -15.86 25.76 -17.66
C LEU A 59 -14.81 26.43 -16.76
N PRO A 60 -13.54 26.03 -16.86
CA PRO A 60 -12.44 26.80 -16.26
C PRO A 60 -12.24 28.11 -17.03
N THR A 61 -11.73 29.13 -16.35
CA THR A 61 -11.24 30.35 -17.01
C THR A 61 -9.73 30.26 -17.25
N TYR A 62 -9.21 31.09 -18.16
CA TYR A 62 -7.78 31.07 -18.53
C TYR A 62 -6.92 31.91 -17.55
N ASP A 63 -7.33 33.16 -17.28
CA ASP A 63 -6.51 34.12 -16.51
C ASP A 63 -6.86 34.19 -15.01
N ALA A 64 -7.92 33.54 -14.55
CA ALA A 64 -8.46 33.68 -13.19
C ALA A 64 -8.84 32.31 -12.57
N PRO A 65 -7.87 31.50 -12.12
CA PRO A 65 -8.11 30.13 -11.66
C PRO A 65 -9.13 30.01 -10.50
N GLU A 66 -9.35 31.09 -9.74
CA GLU A 66 -10.36 31.21 -8.69
C GLU A 66 -11.81 31.33 -9.23
N LEU A 67 -11.97 31.60 -10.52
CA LEU A 67 -13.26 31.78 -11.19
C LEU A 67 -13.55 30.64 -12.17
N GLY A 68 -14.80 30.20 -12.18
CA GLY A 68 -15.41 29.38 -13.20
C GLY A 68 -16.32 30.20 -14.11
N TYR A 69 -16.62 29.66 -15.28
CA TYR A 69 -17.54 30.26 -16.25
C TYR A 69 -18.68 29.30 -16.58
N ILE A 70 -19.92 29.74 -16.42
CA ILE A 70 -21.10 28.96 -16.84
C ILE A 70 -21.37 29.22 -18.31
N LYS A 71 -21.37 28.15 -19.12
CA LYS A 71 -21.64 28.19 -20.57
C LYS A 71 -22.90 29.00 -20.90
N ASP A 72 -22.89 29.62 -22.07
CA ASP A 72 -24.10 30.16 -22.70
C ASP A 72 -24.95 29.04 -23.30
N THR A 73 -26.24 29.32 -23.46
CA THR A 73 -27.13 28.40 -24.17
C THR A 73 -26.70 28.33 -25.64
N SER A 74 -26.54 27.12 -26.16
CA SER A 74 -26.26 26.86 -27.57
C SER A 74 -27.45 26.15 -28.22
N SER A 75 -27.38 25.90 -29.53
CA SER A 75 -28.37 25.09 -30.25
C SER A 75 -28.39 23.62 -29.79
N GLU A 76 -27.28 23.13 -29.23
CA GLU A 76 -27.10 21.74 -28.80
C GLU A 76 -27.50 21.53 -27.34
N GLN A 77 -27.34 22.57 -26.51
CA GLN A 77 -27.53 22.46 -25.06
C GLN A 77 -28.15 23.73 -24.48
N TYR A 78 -29.30 23.55 -23.82
CA TYR A 78 -29.91 24.59 -23.00
C TYR A 78 -29.17 24.75 -21.66
N VAL A 79 -28.75 25.97 -21.35
CA VAL A 79 -28.10 26.30 -20.08
C VAL A 79 -28.92 27.36 -19.35
N PRO A 80 -29.55 27.03 -18.20
CA PRO A 80 -30.34 27.99 -17.44
C PRO A 80 -29.45 29.09 -16.86
N HIS A 81 -30.07 30.22 -16.51
CA HIS A 81 -29.37 31.25 -15.74
C HIS A 81 -29.06 30.73 -14.34
N VAL A 82 -27.77 30.57 -14.06
CA VAL A 82 -27.25 30.21 -12.74
C VAL A 82 -26.93 31.50 -12.00
N TYR A 83 -27.37 31.59 -10.76
CA TYR A 83 -27.11 32.72 -9.87
C TYR A 83 -26.45 32.24 -8.59
N PHE A 84 -25.67 33.10 -7.96
CA PHE A 84 -25.11 32.89 -6.64
C PHE A 84 -25.42 34.08 -5.73
N LYS A 85 -25.39 33.83 -4.42
CA LYS A 85 -25.57 34.86 -3.40
C LYS A 85 -24.21 35.32 -2.91
N GLU A 86 -24.02 36.63 -2.84
CA GLU A 86 -22.84 37.27 -2.26
C GLU A 86 -23.29 38.30 -1.23
N LYS A 87 -22.44 38.56 -0.24
CA LYS A 87 -22.64 39.63 0.73
C LYS A 87 -21.91 40.88 0.27
N ASP A 88 -22.62 42.01 0.19
CA ASP A 88 -22.01 43.29 -0.11
C ASP A 88 -21.22 43.86 1.09
N SER A 89 -20.60 45.03 0.90
CA SER A 89 -19.86 45.74 1.97
C SER A 89 -20.73 46.13 3.18
N TYR A 90 -22.05 46.06 3.05
CA TYR A 90 -23.02 46.36 4.10
C TYR A 90 -23.66 45.08 4.67
N ASN A 91 -23.12 43.89 4.33
CA ASN A 91 -23.57 42.57 4.76
C ASN A 91 -25.02 42.23 4.30
N ASN A 92 -25.51 42.86 3.22
CA ASN A 92 -26.76 42.49 2.56
C ASN A 92 -26.50 41.35 1.55
N GLU A 93 -27.45 40.41 1.45
CA GLU A 93 -27.40 39.36 0.43
C GLU A 93 -27.87 39.90 -0.93
N ILE A 94 -26.98 39.89 -1.91
CA ILE A 94 -27.29 40.23 -3.30
C ILE A 94 -27.17 38.99 -4.20
N MET A 95 -28.04 38.89 -5.19
CA MET A 95 -28.01 37.83 -6.20
C MET A 95 -27.21 38.31 -7.42
N LYS A 96 -26.15 37.59 -7.79
CA LYS A 96 -25.35 37.85 -8.99
C LYS A 96 -25.45 36.69 -9.98
N ILE A 97 -25.34 36.99 -11.27
CA ILE A 97 -25.27 35.97 -12.32
C ILE A 97 -23.89 35.29 -12.27
N ALA A 98 -23.87 33.95 -12.39
CA ALA A 98 -22.68 33.11 -12.28
C ALA A 98 -21.80 33.13 -13.56
N ARG A 99 -21.53 34.33 -14.08
CA ARG A 99 -20.72 34.58 -15.29
C ARG A 99 -19.88 35.85 -15.08
N PRO A 100 -18.76 35.78 -14.34
CA PRO A 100 -18.09 34.59 -13.80
C PRO A 100 -18.66 34.12 -12.45
N LEU A 101 -18.37 32.86 -12.09
CA LEU A 101 -18.75 32.21 -10.85
C LEU A 101 -17.51 32.01 -9.96
N PRO A 102 -17.41 32.61 -8.77
CA PRO A 102 -16.33 32.30 -7.86
C PRO A 102 -16.40 30.85 -7.38
N LEU A 103 -15.31 30.10 -7.54
CA LEU A 103 -15.28 28.66 -7.25
C LEU A 103 -15.30 28.35 -5.75
N GLU A 104 -14.97 29.30 -4.89
CA GLU A 104 -15.05 29.16 -3.43
C GLU A 104 -16.45 28.75 -2.95
N TYR A 105 -17.52 29.22 -3.61
CA TYR A 105 -18.90 28.83 -3.28
C TYR A 105 -19.21 27.36 -3.60
N LEU A 106 -18.36 26.71 -4.41
CA LEU A 106 -18.51 25.33 -4.84
C LEU A 106 -17.59 24.37 -4.07
N ILE A 107 -16.64 24.88 -3.29
CA ILE A 107 -15.64 24.10 -2.56
C ILE A 107 -16.04 24.01 -1.09
N ILE A 108 -15.73 22.87 -0.47
CA ILE A 108 -15.97 22.59 0.94
C ILE A 108 -14.64 22.16 1.55
N ASP A 109 -14.22 22.85 2.60
CA ASP A 109 -13.01 22.52 3.35
C ASP A 109 -13.23 21.28 4.22
N ILE A 110 -12.25 20.39 4.21
CA ILE A 110 -12.23 19.18 5.02
C ILE A 110 -11.00 19.19 5.91
N PRO A 111 -11.16 19.01 7.23
CA PRO A 111 -10.02 18.92 8.13
C PRO A 111 -9.15 17.71 7.78
N THR A 112 -7.86 17.94 7.66
CA THR A 112 -6.84 16.91 7.47
C THR A 112 -6.00 16.76 8.72
N GLY A 113 -5.55 15.54 9.00
CA GLY A 113 -4.68 15.28 10.14
C GLY A 113 -4.22 13.84 10.17
N PHE A 114 -3.17 13.60 10.96
CA PHE A 114 -2.64 12.29 11.22
C PHE A 114 -3.06 11.81 12.62
N PRO A 115 -3.32 10.52 12.81
CA PRO A 115 -3.56 9.98 14.14
C PRO A 115 -2.33 10.22 15.03
N THR A 116 -2.57 10.57 16.29
CA THR A 116 -1.50 10.68 17.29
C THR A 116 -1.04 9.29 17.72
N MET A 117 0.18 9.17 18.26
CA MET A 117 0.75 7.87 18.67
C MET A 117 -0.11 7.10 19.70
N ASN A 118 -0.96 7.81 20.45
CA ASN A 118 -1.86 7.21 21.45
C ASN A 118 -3.27 6.90 20.90
N ALA A 119 -3.53 7.20 19.63
CA ALA A 119 -4.80 6.88 19.01
C ALA A 119 -4.94 5.35 18.89
N GLN A 120 -6.12 4.82 19.20
CA GLN A 120 -6.44 3.39 19.02
C GLN A 120 -6.60 3.00 17.54
N ILE A 121 -6.13 3.84 16.62
CA ILE A 121 -6.20 3.64 15.17
C ILE A 121 -4.91 2.94 14.77
N GLN A 122 -5.00 1.64 14.50
CA GLN A 122 -3.90 0.88 13.93
C GLN A 122 -3.91 1.08 12.42
N SER A 123 -2.74 1.40 11.85
CA SER A 123 -2.59 1.40 10.40
C SER A 123 -2.79 -0.02 9.87
N MET A 124 -3.51 -0.13 8.76
CA MET A 124 -3.79 -1.41 8.12
C MET A 124 -2.56 -1.95 7.39
N PHE A 125 -1.81 -1.04 6.76
CA PHE A 125 -0.56 -1.33 6.10
C PHE A 125 0.61 -0.90 6.98
N ASN A 126 1.78 -1.41 6.67
CA ASN A 126 2.94 -1.13 7.47
C ASN A 126 3.49 0.27 7.21
N ASP A 127 3.43 1.10 8.25
CA ASP A 127 4.02 2.44 8.27
C ASP A 127 5.26 2.49 9.20
N ASN A 128 5.63 1.36 9.79
CA ASN A 128 6.68 1.26 10.79
C ASN A 128 8.07 1.18 10.13
N CYS A 129 8.61 2.36 9.83
CA CYS A 129 9.97 2.57 9.34
C CYS A 129 11.06 2.04 10.30
N SER A 130 10.72 1.64 11.54
CA SER A 130 11.65 1.00 12.48
C SER A 130 11.92 -0.46 12.13
N ILE A 131 10.99 -1.11 11.40
CA ILE A 131 11.05 -2.55 11.08
C ILE A 131 11.46 -2.74 9.62
N ILE A 132 10.87 -1.98 8.70
CA ILE A 132 11.22 -2.00 7.28
C ILE A 132 12.20 -0.87 6.99
N LYS A 133 13.44 -1.23 6.62
CA LYS A 133 14.47 -0.27 6.23
C LYS A 133 14.18 0.35 4.87
N THR A 134 13.64 -0.45 3.95
CA THR A 134 13.31 -0.02 2.58
C THR A 134 11.93 -0.53 2.17
N PRO A 135 10.92 0.35 1.98
CA PRO A 135 9.58 -0.05 1.54
C PRO A 135 9.63 -0.64 0.12
N PHE A 136 8.60 -1.41 -0.25
CA PHE A 136 8.54 -1.97 -1.60
C PHE A 136 8.33 -0.86 -2.63
N CYS A 137 8.90 -1.02 -3.83
CA CYS A 137 8.81 -0.01 -4.88
C CYS A 137 7.35 0.27 -5.26
N ILE A 138 7.00 1.55 -5.40
CA ILE A 138 5.64 1.99 -5.74
C ILE A 138 5.41 1.83 -7.25
N GLU A 139 4.20 1.44 -7.66
CA GLU A 139 3.86 1.26 -9.07
C GLU A 139 3.93 2.57 -9.87
N ASN A 140 4.09 2.45 -11.20
CA ASN A 140 4.10 3.58 -12.15
C ASN A 140 5.23 4.62 -11.93
N ARG A 141 6.36 4.19 -11.34
CA ARG A 141 7.53 5.04 -11.07
C ARG A 141 8.78 4.70 -11.89
N THR A 142 8.58 4.15 -13.07
CA THR A 142 9.67 3.78 -14.00
C THR A 142 10.61 4.94 -14.33
N ARG A 143 10.12 6.18 -14.30
CA ARG A 143 10.91 7.41 -14.55
C ARG A 143 11.86 7.77 -13.41
N THR A 144 11.59 7.33 -12.18
CA THR A 144 12.42 7.60 -10.99
C THR A 144 13.32 6.40 -10.65
N SER A 145 13.53 5.47 -11.58
CA SER A 145 14.29 4.22 -11.41
C SER A 145 13.75 3.27 -10.32
N GLU A 146 12.52 3.47 -9.86
CA GLU A 146 11.81 2.52 -8.99
C GLU A 146 11.02 1.56 -9.88
N LEU A 147 11.58 0.38 -10.13
CA LEU A 147 10.96 -0.67 -10.94
C LEU A 147 10.44 -1.79 -10.02
N GLN A 148 9.26 -2.31 -10.32
CA GLN A 148 8.74 -3.51 -9.67
C GLN A 148 9.11 -4.71 -10.54
N ASP A 149 10.13 -5.45 -10.10
CA ASP A 149 10.62 -6.66 -10.76
C ASP A 149 10.96 -7.75 -9.73
N MET A 150 11.37 -8.92 -10.20
CA MET A 150 11.73 -10.02 -9.29
C MET A 150 12.99 -9.73 -8.48
N ASP A 151 13.84 -8.82 -8.93
CA ASP A 151 15.12 -8.52 -8.29
C ASP A 151 14.89 -7.59 -7.09
N THR A 152 14.07 -6.56 -7.27
CA THR A 152 13.53 -5.70 -6.20
C THR A 152 12.66 -6.47 -5.22
N LEU A 153 11.86 -7.44 -5.68
CA LEU A 153 11.17 -8.36 -4.78
C LEU A 153 12.15 -9.18 -3.94
N ALA A 154 13.18 -9.77 -4.54
CA ALA A 154 14.16 -10.56 -3.80
C ALA A 154 14.91 -9.72 -2.75
N LEU A 155 15.33 -8.49 -3.11
CA LEU A 155 15.96 -7.55 -2.19
C LEU A 155 15.01 -7.11 -1.07
N TYR A 156 13.73 -6.89 -1.39
CA TYR A 156 12.73 -6.56 -0.39
C TYR A 156 12.51 -7.73 0.58
N LEU A 157 12.37 -8.96 0.06
CA LEU A 157 12.22 -10.17 0.87
C LEU A 157 13.50 -10.54 1.64
N GLN A 158 14.69 -10.11 1.21
CA GLN A 158 15.93 -10.33 1.96
C GLN A 158 15.87 -9.68 3.34
N GLN A 159 15.11 -8.59 3.51
CA GLN A 159 14.91 -7.95 4.82
C GLN A 159 14.29 -8.92 5.85
N PHE A 160 13.65 -10.01 5.41
CA PHE A 160 13.17 -11.06 6.30
C PHE A 160 14.28 -11.95 6.88
N SER A 161 15.46 -12.05 6.25
CA SER A 161 16.56 -12.93 6.70
C SER A 161 17.36 -12.36 7.88
N GLU A 162 17.31 -11.05 8.10
CA GLU A 162 17.86 -10.40 9.30
C GLU A 162 16.96 -10.58 10.54
N ILE A 163 15.88 -11.35 10.38
CA ILE A 163 14.75 -11.39 11.27
C ILE A 163 14.43 -12.85 11.59
N ASP A 164 14.55 -13.22 12.86
CA ASP A 164 14.29 -14.58 13.33
C ASP A 164 12.83 -15.00 13.06
N ILE A 165 12.63 -15.84 12.04
CA ILE A 165 11.34 -16.45 11.64
C ILE A 165 11.12 -17.78 12.38
N THR A 166 12.11 -18.23 13.14
CA THR A 166 11.97 -19.40 14.01
C THR A 166 10.98 -19.10 15.13
N GLN A 167 10.26 -20.13 15.59
CA GLN A 167 9.12 -20.07 16.50
C GLN A 167 9.46 -19.61 17.94
N SER A 168 10.31 -18.60 18.11
CA SER A 168 10.42 -17.88 19.36
C SER A 168 9.18 -17.00 19.51
N LYS A 169 8.54 -17.08 20.68
CA LYS A 169 7.26 -16.45 21.06
C LYS A 169 7.22 -14.89 20.94
N SER A 170 8.16 -14.26 20.26
CA SER A 170 8.39 -12.81 20.24
C SER A 170 8.40 -12.12 18.86
N THR A 171 8.46 -12.82 17.72
CA THR A 171 8.69 -12.19 16.39
C THR A 171 7.65 -12.37 15.27
N PRO A 172 6.39 -12.80 15.47
CA PRO A 172 5.42 -12.92 14.37
C PRO A 172 5.00 -11.58 13.75
N TYR A 173 5.22 -10.46 14.45
CA TYR A 173 4.93 -9.13 13.95
C TYR A 173 5.73 -8.82 12.67
N LYS A 174 6.97 -9.30 12.54
CA LYS A 174 7.84 -8.90 11.44
C LYS A 174 7.40 -9.44 10.06
N ALA A 175 6.94 -10.69 9.99
CA ALA A 175 6.47 -11.26 8.72
C ALA A 175 5.15 -10.62 8.26
N ARG A 176 4.22 -10.41 9.20
CA ARG A 176 2.97 -9.69 8.93
C ARG A 176 3.26 -8.27 8.45
N ASP A 177 4.15 -7.55 9.14
CA ASP A 177 4.48 -6.17 8.84
C ASP A 177 5.12 -6.03 7.45
N ILE A 178 5.92 -7.00 6.99
CA ILE A 178 6.49 -6.95 5.64
C ILE A 178 5.46 -7.36 4.57
N LEU A 179 4.59 -8.33 4.85
CA LEU A 179 3.53 -8.72 3.92
C LEU A 179 2.37 -7.71 3.87
N ALA A 180 2.20 -6.88 4.89
CA ALA A 180 1.22 -5.79 4.99
C ALA A 180 1.67 -4.54 4.20
N ASP A 181 2.19 -4.71 2.98
CA ASP A 181 2.55 -3.63 2.07
C ASP A 181 1.62 -3.66 0.86
N LEU A 182 0.88 -2.56 0.64
CA LEU A 182 -0.10 -2.47 -0.44
C LEU A 182 0.54 -2.64 -1.82
N HIS A 183 1.74 -2.11 -2.02
CA HIS A 183 2.45 -2.15 -3.30
C HIS A 183 2.96 -3.57 -3.58
N LEU A 184 3.43 -4.27 -2.53
CA LEU A 184 3.76 -5.68 -2.62
C LEU A 184 2.53 -6.52 -2.97
N LEU A 185 1.44 -6.38 -2.21
CA LEU A 185 0.21 -7.16 -2.42
C LEU A 185 -0.34 -6.95 -3.83
N ARG A 186 -0.31 -5.71 -4.33
CA ARG A 186 -0.67 -5.40 -5.72
C ARG A 186 0.27 -6.09 -6.70
N TYR A 187 1.58 -6.06 -6.46
CA TYR A 187 2.57 -6.69 -7.33
C TYR A 187 2.38 -8.21 -7.42
N LEU A 188 2.04 -8.88 -6.31
CA LEU A 188 1.77 -10.33 -6.31
C LEU A 188 0.58 -10.72 -7.21
N VAL A 189 -0.40 -9.83 -7.40
CA VAL A 189 -1.56 -10.07 -8.27
C VAL A 189 -1.26 -9.72 -9.74
N VAL A 190 -0.51 -8.66 -9.98
CA VAL A 190 -0.42 -8.02 -11.32
C VAL A 190 0.84 -8.39 -12.09
N ASN A 191 1.91 -8.89 -11.44
CA ASN A 191 3.18 -9.14 -12.12
C ASN A 191 3.05 -10.15 -13.27
N ASP A 192 3.94 -10.11 -14.27
CA ASP A 192 3.85 -11.02 -15.43
C ASP A 192 4.59 -12.36 -15.23
N PHE A 193 5.35 -12.51 -14.14
CA PHE A 193 6.24 -13.65 -13.94
C PHE A 193 5.59 -14.78 -13.12
N PHE A 194 4.92 -14.42 -12.02
CA PHE A 194 4.29 -15.33 -11.07
C PHE A 194 3.10 -14.66 -10.37
N GLN A 195 1.89 -14.91 -10.89
CA GLN A 195 0.65 -14.28 -10.42
C GLN A 195 -0.05 -15.14 -9.37
N PHE A 196 -0.48 -14.50 -8.30
CA PHE A 196 -1.42 -15.09 -7.34
C PHE A 196 -2.86 -14.82 -7.81
N SER A 197 -3.68 -15.86 -7.85
CA SER A 197 -5.12 -15.68 -8.00
C SER A 197 -5.70 -15.07 -6.72
N MET A 198 -6.84 -14.39 -6.84
CA MET A 198 -7.50 -13.83 -5.66
C MET A 198 -7.89 -14.90 -4.63
N ASP A 199 -8.23 -16.12 -5.07
CA ASP A 199 -8.56 -17.23 -4.17
C ASP A 199 -7.36 -17.65 -3.30
N GLN A 200 -6.15 -17.54 -3.86
CA GLN A 200 -4.90 -17.85 -3.16
C GLN A 200 -4.47 -16.72 -2.23
N LEU A 201 -4.77 -15.46 -2.60
CA LEU A 201 -4.38 -14.29 -1.84
C LEU A 201 -5.39 -13.94 -0.73
N ASN A 202 -6.68 -14.24 -0.91
CA ASN A 202 -7.74 -13.93 0.06
C ASN A 202 -7.44 -14.42 1.49
N PRO A 203 -6.93 -15.65 1.72
CA PRO A 203 -6.55 -16.09 3.07
C PRO A 203 -5.51 -15.17 3.72
N LEU A 204 -4.50 -14.71 2.97
CA LEU A 204 -3.53 -13.74 3.46
C LEU A 204 -4.21 -12.41 3.78
N LEU A 205 -5.04 -11.88 2.89
CA LEU A 205 -5.71 -10.59 3.08
C LEU A 205 -6.62 -10.59 4.31
N ASP A 206 -7.34 -11.68 4.55
CA ASP A 206 -8.18 -11.85 5.74
C ASP A 206 -7.33 -11.92 7.02
N SER A 207 -6.22 -12.67 7.01
CA SER A 207 -5.28 -12.71 8.13
C SER A 207 -4.63 -11.34 8.41
N LEU A 208 -4.24 -10.60 7.38
CA LEU A 208 -3.70 -9.24 7.52
C LEU A 208 -4.75 -8.27 8.07
N ARG A 209 -6.00 -8.36 7.60
CA ARG A 209 -7.11 -7.51 8.08
C ARG A 209 -7.47 -7.76 9.54
N THR A 210 -7.40 -9.02 9.98
CA THR A 210 -7.78 -9.43 11.34
C THR A 210 -6.61 -9.48 12.32
N ASN A 211 -5.40 -9.14 11.87
CA ASN A 211 -4.15 -9.29 12.62
C ASN A 211 -3.91 -10.75 13.09
N ASP A 212 -4.38 -11.75 12.32
CA ASP A 212 -4.13 -13.16 12.62
C ASP A 212 -2.76 -13.61 12.12
N LEU A 213 -1.82 -13.71 13.05
CA LEU A 213 -0.43 -14.10 12.77
C LEU A 213 -0.31 -15.59 12.39
N SER A 214 -1.21 -16.44 12.89
CA SER A 214 -1.17 -17.87 12.60
C SER A 214 -1.58 -18.18 11.16
N GLY A 215 -2.59 -17.46 10.66
CA GLY A 215 -3.01 -17.51 9.26
C GLY A 215 -1.93 -16.99 8.30
N VAL A 216 -1.19 -15.93 8.66
CA VAL A 216 -0.03 -15.47 7.86
C VAL A 216 1.04 -16.56 7.76
N ALA A 217 1.41 -17.19 8.88
CA ALA A 217 2.40 -18.26 8.88
C ALA A 217 1.93 -19.48 8.05
N THR A 218 0.64 -19.79 8.12
CA THR A 218 0.04 -20.88 7.33
C THR A 218 0.06 -20.56 5.84
N TRP A 219 -0.26 -19.32 5.45
CA TRP A 219 -0.20 -18.88 4.07
C TRP A 219 1.22 -18.88 3.51
N MET A 220 2.22 -18.49 4.31
CA MET A 220 3.63 -18.60 3.92
C MET A 220 4.07 -20.06 3.71
N LYS A 221 3.40 -21.04 4.32
CA LYS A 221 3.65 -22.47 4.04
C LYS A 221 2.95 -22.97 2.76
N SER A 222 2.16 -22.14 2.07
CA SER A 222 1.44 -22.55 0.86
C SER A 222 2.38 -22.86 -0.31
N ASP A 223 1.99 -23.84 -1.14
CA ASP A 223 2.78 -24.30 -2.28
C ASP A 223 3.13 -23.17 -3.27
N GLN A 224 2.21 -22.22 -3.49
CA GLN A 224 2.47 -21.10 -4.39
C GLN A 224 3.51 -20.13 -3.84
N TRP A 225 3.43 -19.82 -2.55
CA TRP A 225 4.45 -18.98 -1.92
C TRP A 225 5.81 -19.66 -1.94
N GLN A 226 5.87 -20.95 -1.62
CA GLN A 226 7.11 -21.74 -1.70
C GLN A 226 7.66 -21.78 -3.13
N THR A 227 6.80 -21.92 -4.14
CA THR A 227 7.20 -21.89 -5.56
C THR A 227 7.80 -20.53 -5.93
N LEU A 228 7.17 -19.43 -5.50
CA LEU A 228 7.71 -18.08 -5.72
C LEU A 228 9.11 -17.94 -5.10
N LEU A 229 9.29 -18.39 -3.85
CA LEU A 229 10.59 -18.34 -3.18
C LEU A 229 11.65 -19.15 -3.95
N GLN A 230 11.30 -20.35 -4.43
CA GLN A 230 12.20 -21.18 -5.25
C GLN A 230 12.58 -20.48 -6.57
N LEU A 231 11.61 -19.84 -7.25
CA LEU A 231 11.89 -19.09 -8.47
C LEU A 231 12.84 -17.92 -8.21
N LEU A 232 12.68 -17.22 -7.09
CA LEU A 232 13.60 -16.16 -6.67
C LEU A 232 15.01 -16.69 -6.39
N GLN A 233 15.14 -17.87 -5.77
CA GLN A 233 16.45 -18.51 -5.54
C GLN A 233 17.16 -18.87 -6.84
N ILE A 234 16.42 -19.39 -7.83
CA ILE A 234 16.97 -19.75 -9.14
C ILE A 234 17.45 -18.50 -9.86
N LYS A 235 16.65 -17.44 -9.83
CA LYS A 235 16.96 -16.19 -10.54
C LYS A 235 18.09 -15.39 -9.87
N LEU A 236 18.17 -15.41 -8.53
CA LEU A 236 19.19 -14.73 -7.75
C LEU A 236 19.91 -15.70 -6.80
N PRO A 237 20.88 -16.50 -7.30
CA PRO A 237 21.61 -17.47 -6.50
C PRO A 237 22.38 -16.83 -5.33
N SER A 238 22.79 -15.57 -5.46
CA SER A 238 23.45 -14.80 -4.41
C SER A 238 22.57 -14.56 -3.18
N LEU A 239 21.25 -14.59 -3.34
CA LEU A 239 20.27 -14.39 -2.27
C LEU A 239 19.67 -15.71 -1.75
N SER A 240 20.13 -16.85 -2.29
CA SER A 240 19.58 -18.17 -1.97
C SER A 240 19.60 -18.49 -0.47
N ALA A 241 20.70 -18.17 0.23
CA ALA A 241 20.83 -18.39 1.67
C ALA A 241 19.80 -17.58 2.49
N SER A 242 19.57 -16.31 2.13
CA SER A 242 18.54 -15.47 2.76
C SER A 242 17.14 -15.96 2.46
N ILE A 243 16.89 -16.43 1.23
CA ILE A 243 15.57 -16.93 0.83
C ILE A 243 15.27 -18.30 1.46
N ASN A 244 16.28 -19.15 1.71
CA ASN A 244 16.09 -20.41 2.45
C ASN A 244 15.61 -20.19 3.90
N GLN A 245 15.88 -19.03 4.50
CA GLN A 245 15.34 -18.72 5.84
C GLN A 245 13.85 -18.37 5.79
N LEU A 246 13.32 -18.01 4.61
CA LEU A 246 11.90 -17.69 4.39
C LEU A 246 11.04 -18.93 4.19
N THR A 247 11.64 -20.06 3.82
CA THR A 247 10.93 -21.32 3.64
C THR A 247 10.66 -21.93 5.01
N LEU A 248 9.42 -21.78 5.48
CA LEU A 248 8.92 -22.38 6.72
C LEU A 248 8.68 -23.89 6.52
N THR A 249 9.74 -24.66 6.32
CA THR A 249 9.62 -26.12 6.40
C THR A 249 9.56 -26.50 7.87
N ASP A 250 8.59 -27.35 8.26
CA ASP A 250 8.66 -28.07 9.54
C ASP A 250 9.78 -29.11 9.42
N SER A 251 11.01 -28.62 9.33
CA SER A 251 12.17 -29.41 9.70
C SER A 251 12.11 -29.45 11.22
N GLU A 252 11.71 -30.58 11.78
CA GLU A 252 12.23 -30.97 13.09
C GLU A 252 13.76 -31.01 12.94
N GLU A 253 14.41 -29.86 13.06
CA GLU A 253 15.85 -29.77 13.24
C GLU A 253 16.14 -30.32 14.63
N GLN A 254 16.21 -31.65 14.71
CA GLN A 254 17.25 -32.23 15.53
C GLN A 254 18.56 -31.63 15.02
N SER A 255 19.06 -30.64 15.75
CA SER A 255 20.40 -30.11 15.60
C SER A 255 21.41 -31.23 15.89
N SER A 256 21.59 -32.11 14.91
CA SER A 256 22.70 -33.06 14.88
C SER A 256 23.96 -32.22 14.71
N THR A 257 24.62 -31.99 15.82
CA THR A 257 25.84 -31.19 15.94
C THR A 257 27.01 -31.95 15.31
N LYS A 258 27.12 -31.91 13.99
CA LYS A 258 28.19 -32.61 13.24
C LYS A 258 29.57 -32.11 13.63
N TRP A 259 30.57 -32.98 13.55
CA TRP A 259 31.98 -32.63 13.77
C TRP A 259 32.87 -33.02 12.60
N SER A 260 33.88 -32.18 12.33
CA SER A 260 34.89 -32.45 11.31
C SER A 260 36.04 -33.26 11.90
N CYS A 261 36.40 -34.37 11.25
CA CYS A 261 37.61 -35.12 11.59
C CYS A 261 38.87 -34.28 11.33
N LEU A 262 39.81 -34.26 12.27
CA LEU A 262 41.07 -33.50 12.16
C LEU A 262 42.07 -34.10 11.15
N GLN A 263 41.89 -35.36 10.74
CA GLN A 263 42.84 -36.05 9.83
C GLN A 263 42.35 -36.13 8.38
N CYS A 264 41.07 -36.43 8.16
CA CYS A 264 40.51 -36.65 6.83
C CYS A 264 39.40 -35.65 6.44
N THR A 265 39.14 -34.64 7.29
CA THR A 265 38.15 -33.56 7.11
C THR A 265 36.70 -34.01 6.86
N PHE A 266 36.40 -35.29 7.06
CA PHE A 266 35.04 -35.81 6.93
C PHE A 266 34.13 -35.30 8.06
N LEU A 267 32.87 -34.97 7.70
CA LEU A 267 31.83 -34.50 8.61
C LEU A 267 31.06 -35.70 9.17
N ASN A 268 31.29 -36.03 10.44
CA ASN A 268 30.64 -37.12 11.16
C ASN A 268 29.49 -36.57 12.02
N ASP A 269 28.53 -37.42 12.39
CA ASP A 269 27.44 -37.04 13.28
C ASP A 269 27.91 -36.93 14.75
N ASN A 270 27.20 -36.15 15.58
CA ASN A 270 27.59 -35.97 17.00
C ASN A 270 27.50 -37.27 17.82
N SER A 271 26.68 -38.22 17.36
CA SER A 271 26.50 -39.53 17.98
C SER A 271 27.77 -40.38 17.90
N ASP A 272 28.65 -40.11 16.94
CA ASP A 272 29.79 -40.96 16.65
C ASP A 272 31.05 -40.45 17.35
N SER A 273 31.63 -41.29 18.20
CA SER A 273 32.91 -41.04 18.87
C SER A 273 34.12 -41.28 17.95
N THR A 274 33.92 -41.94 16.81
CA THR A 274 34.93 -42.31 15.81
C THR A 274 34.53 -41.84 14.42
N CYS A 275 35.50 -41.53 13.57
CA CYS A 275 35.22 -41.12 12.20
C CYS A 275 34.85 -42.30 11.30
N ASP A 276 33.81 -42.18 10.48
CA ASP A 276 33.34 -43.25 9.60
C ASP A 276 34.34 -43.66 8.51
N ILE A 277 35.16 -42.71 8.05
CA ILE A 277 36.11 -42.96 6.95
C ILE A 277 37.42 -43.55 7.46
N CYS A 278 37.96 -43.00 8.55
CA CYS A 278 39.31 -43.36 9.02
C CYS A 278 39.33 -44.08 10.38
N SER A 279 38.15 -44.31 10.98
CA SER A 279 37.97 -45.03 12.24
C SER A 279 38.74 -44.45 13.44
N LEU A 280 39.18 -43.19 13.36
CA LEU A 280 39.91 -42.48 14.41
C LEU A 280 38.95 -41.79 15.38
N GLU A 281 39.30 -41.78 16.66
CA GLU A 281 38.52 -41.12 17.71
C GLU A 281 38.54 -39.59 17.56
N ARG A 282 37.43 -38.95 17.93
CA ARG A 282 37.18 -37.50 17.82
C ARG A 282 38.27 -36.62 18.43
N ASN A 283 38.92 -37.07 19.51
CA ASN A 283 39.94 -36.33 20.25
C ASN A 283 41.30 -37.05 20.28
N ALA A 284 41.61 -37.88 19.29
CA ALA A 284 42.94 -38.49 19.20
C ALA A 284 43.99 -37.41 18.89
N SER A 285 44.55 -36.82 19.94
CA SER A 285 45.79 -36.05 19.89
C SER A 285 46.92 -37.00 19.50
N SER A 286 47.60 -36.68 18.40
CA SER A 286 48.88 -37.28 18.01
C SER A 286 49.91 -37.22 19.11
#